data_AF-A0A7K5XQY6-F1
#
_entry.id   AF-A0A7K5XQY6-F1
#
_cell.length_a   1.000
_cell.length_b   1.000
_cell.length_c   1.000
_cell.angle_alpha   90.00
_cell.angle_beta   90.00
_cell.angle_gamma   90.00
#
_symmetry.space_group_name_H-M   'P 1'
#
loop_
_entity.id
_entity.type
_entity.pdbx_description
1 polymer ?
#
loop_
_entity_poly.entity_id
_entity_poly.type
_entity_poly.pdbx_seq_one_letter_code
_entity_poly.pdbx_strand_id
1 'polypeptide(L)'
;MAPALPLALLLALLVPGLLVAIPGCDYPAHLWCSSWEIAVACQAESRCANLSRPAAAPVELSLFYESLCPACRWFLVQQLFTAWLLLPSEALTITLVPYGNAEERNVSGKWQFQCQHGPEECLGNMIETCLMHEAKNFSTYFPVIFCLESGSSVTKNLEA
;
A
#
# COMPACT_ATOMS: atom_id res chain seq x y z
N MET A 1 -19.84 33.73 -20.54
CA MET A 1 -19.21 32.83 -21.52
C MET A 1 -19.53 31.42 -21.05
N ALA A 2 -20.50 30.76 -21.69
CA ALA A 2 -20.92 29.41 -21.30
C ALA A 2 -19.89 28.38 -21.81
N PRO A 3 -19.56 27.33 -21.04
CA PRO A 3 -18.67 26.30 -21.54
C PRO A 3 -19.39 25.55 -22.65
N ALA A 4 -18.77 25.44 -23.82
CA ALA A 4 -19.27 24.61 -24.90
C ALA A 4 -19.20 23.14 -24.44
N LEU A 5 -20.37 22.51 -24.26
CA LEU A 5 -20.43 21.06 -24.11
C LEU A 5 -19.80 20.43 -25.36
N PRO A 6 -18.86 19.49 -25.21
CA PRO A 6 -18.24 18.83 -26.35
C PRO A 6 -19.32 18.04 -27.09
N LEU A 7 -19.38 18.22 -28.42
CA LEU A 7 -20.37 17.62 -29.32
C LEU A 7 -20.52 16.08 -29.15
N ALA A 8 -19.53 15.42 -28.56
CA ALA A 8 -19.53 14.00 -28.24
C ALA A 8 -20.64 13.58 -27.24
N LEU A 9 -21.05 14.44 -26.31
CA LEU A 9 -22.11 14.11 -25.33
C LEU A 9 -23.51 14.05 -25.95
N LEU A 10 -23.75 14.76 -27.05
CA LEU A 10 -25.06 14.79 -27.72
C LEU A 10 -25.33 13.50 -28.54
N LEU A 11 -24.29 12.77 -28.95
CA LEU A 11 -24.42 11.55 -29.73
C LEU A 11 -24.74 10.30 -28.87
N ALA A 12 -24.50 10.35 -27.56
CA ALA A 12 -24.73 9.23 -26.65
C ALA A 12 -26.22 8.93 -26.39
N LEU A 13 -27.12 9.88 -26.68
CA LEU A 13 -28.57 9.72 -26.43
C LEU A 13 -29.33 9.03 -27.58
N LEU A 14 -28.68 8.79 -28.73
CA LEU A 14 -29.35 8.27 -29.94
C LEU A 14 -29.08 6.80 -30.23
N VAL A 15 -28.22 6.13 -29.44
CA VAL A 15 -27.93 4.70 -29.60
C VAL A 15 -28.17 3.99 -28.27
N PRO A 16 -29.34 3.37 -28.06
CA PRO A 16 -29.59 2.54 -26.89
C PRO A 16 -28.66 1.32 -26.98
N GLY A 17 -27.60 1.30 -26.18
CA GLY A 17 -26.63 0.20 -26.15
C GLY A 17 -25.16 0.60 -26.13
N LEU A 18 -24.81 1.88 -26.30
CA LEU A 18 -23.45 2.33 -26.03
C LEU A 18 -23.26 2.55 -24.53
N LEU A 19 -23.12 1.45 -23.78
CA LEU A 19 -22.47 1.49 -22.47
C LEU A 19 -21.04 1.94 -22.73
N VAL A 20 -20.76 3.25 -22.63
CA VAL A 20 -19.40 3.71 -22.43
C VAL A 20 -19.00 3.12 -21.09
N ALA A 21 -18.21 2.04 -21.12
CA ALA A 21 -17.59 1.51 -19.93
C ALA A 21 -16.86 2.70 -19.29
N ILE A 22 -17.33 3.11 -18.11
CA ILE A 22 -16.59 4.08 -17.30
C ILE A 22 -15.25 3.39 -17.07
N PRO A 23 -14.11 3.98 -17.51
CA PRO A 23 -12.82 3.38 -17.26
C PRO A 23 -12.75 3.13 -15.75
N GLY A 24 -12.39 1.91 -15.35
CA GLY A 24 -12.07 1.66 -13.96
C GLY A 24 -11.01 2.67 -13.51
N CYS A 25 -11.01 3.02 -12.23
CA CYS A 25 -9.97 3.88 -11.70
C CYS A 25 -8.64 3.11 -11.73
N ASP A 26 -7.73 3.53 -12.62
CA ASP A 26 -6.38 2.95 -12.72
C ASP A 26 -5.44 3.44 -11.59
N TYR A 27 -5.92 4.35 -10.74
CA TYR A 27 -5.15 4.86 -9.60
C TYR A 27 -5.35 3.99 -8.35
N PRO A 28 -4.27 3.64 -7.62
CA PRO A 28 -4.37 3.03 -6.30
C PRO A 28 -5.20 3.88 -5.32
N ALA A 29 -5.97 3.22 -4.44
CA ALA A 29 -6.89 3.90 -3.52
C ALA A 29 -6.26 4.97 -2.62
N HIS A 30 -5.00 4.80 -2.20
CA HIS A 30 -4.27 5.80 -1.41
C HIS A 30 -3.99 7.10 -2.17
N LEU A 31 -4.03 7.08 -3.51
CA LEU A 31 -3.83 8.27 -4.35
C LEU A 31 -5.13 8.96 -4.73
N TRP A 32 -6.30 8.42 -4.38
CA TRP A 32 -7.59 8.94 -4.83
C TRP A 32 -7.83 10.40 -4.42
N CYS A 33 -7.26 10.84 -3.30
CA CYS A 33 -7.40 12.21 -2.81
C CYS A 33 -6.14 13.09 -3.03
N SER A 34 -5.16 12.61 -3.80
CA SER A 34 -3.91 13.34 -4.06
C SER A 34 -4.11 14.57 -4.97
N SER A 35 -5.11 14.53 -5.85
CA SER A 35 -5.52 15.66 -6.69
C SER A 35 -7.02 15.62 -6.96
N TRP A 36 -7.59 16.76 -7.35
CA TRP A 36 -9.01 16.83 -7.70
C TRP A 36 -9.30 16.04 -8.98
N GLU A 37 -8.37 16.03 -9.93
CA GLU A 37 -8.45 15.28 -11.18
C GLU A 37 -8.54 13.78 -10.92
N ILE A 38 -7.71 13.24 -10.02
CA ILE A 38 -7.76 11.82 -9.64
C ILE A 38 -9.05 11.51 -8.87
N ALA A 39 -9.47 12.40 -7.95
CA ALA A 39 -10.71 12.21 -7.21
C ALA A 39 -11.93 12.10 -8.15
N VAL A 40 -11.99 12.93 -9.20
CA VAL A 40 -13.04 12.86 -10.23
C VAL A 40 -12.92 11.59 -11.08
N ALA A 41 -11.70 11.24 -11.51
CA ALA A 41 -11.46 10.03 -12.28
C ALA A 41 -11.88 8.76 -11.53
N CYS A 42 -11.80 8.77 -10.20
CA CYS A 42 -12.09 7.65 -9.33
C CYS A 42 -13.40 7.75 -8.55
N GLN A 43 -14.27 8.72 -8.90
CA GLN A 43 -15.58 8.95 -8.27
C GLN A 43 -15.51 9.09 -6.74
N ALA A 44 -14.43 9.70 -6.25
CA ALA A 44 -14.10 9.84 -4.84
C ALA A 44 -14.28 11.29 -4.33
N GLU A 45 -14.87 12.18 -5.12
CA GLU A 45 -14.96 13.63 -4.85
C GLU A 45 -15.63 13.92 -3.51
N SER A 46 -16.76 13.25 -3.23
CA SER A 46 -17.52 13.44 -1.98
C SER A 46 -16.71 13.04 -0.74
N ARG A 47 -15.85 12.02 -0.87
CA ARG A 47 -14.96 11.56 0.19
C ARG A 47 -13.76 12.49 0.35
N CYS A 48 -13.15 12.92 -0.76
CA CYS A 48 -11.96 13.77 -0.75
C CYS A 48 -12.24 15.23 -0.40
N ALA A 49 -13.42 15.77 -0.74
CA ALA A 49 -13.81 17.14 -0.39
C ALA A 49 -13.89 17.37 1.13
N ASN A 50 -14.17 16.31 1.91
CA ASN A 50 -14.25 16.36 3.37
C ASN A 50 -12.90 16.09 4.06
N LEU A 51 -11.87 15.70 3.32
CA LEU A 51 -10.53 15.49 3.87
C LEU A 51 -9.78 16.82 3.87
N SER A 52 -9.53 17.36 5.07
CA SER A 52 -8.64 18.51 5.22
C SER A 52 -7.22 18.06 4.86
N ARG A 53 -6.62 18.69 3.85
CA ARG A 53 -5.18 18.50 3.60
C ARG A 53 -4.41 18.94 4.84
N PRO A 54 -3.48 18.12 5.35
CA PRO A 54 -2.68 18.50 6.51
C PRO A 54 -1.94 19.81 6.22
N ALA A 55 -2.18 20.84 7.05
CA ALA A 55 -1.36 22.06 7.02
C ALA A 55 -0.01 21.86 7.76
N ALA A 56 0.14 20.72 8.45
CA ALA A 56 1.30 20.34 9.24
C ALA A 56 2.14 19.28 8.54
N ALA A 57 3.35 19.06 9.05
CA ALA A 57 4.23 18.00 8.58
C ALA A 57 3.58 16.61 8.75
N PRO A 58 3.92 15.62 7.89
CA PRO A 58 3.47 14.25 8.03
C PRO A 58 3.87 13.67 9.40
N VAL A 59 3.07 12.74 9.91
CA VAL A 59 3.47 11.96 11.08
C VAL A 59 4.40 10.85 10.64
N GLU A 60 5.61 10.84 11.20
CA GLU A 60 6.59 9.77 11.01
C GLU A 60 6.20 8.54 11.84
N LEU A 61 6.03 7.39 11.18
CA LEU A 61 5.70 6.11 11.82
C LEU A 61 6.72 5.06 11.37
N SER A 62 7.40 4.44 12.32
CA SER A 62 8.27 3.28 12.05
C SER A 62 7.68 2.02 12.69
N LEU A 63 7.45 1.00 11.88
CA LEU A 63 7.02 -0.32 12.35
C LEU A 63 8.21 -1.28 12.32
N PHE A 64 8.65 -1.69 13.51
CA PHE A 64 9.60 -2.77 13.70
C PHE A 64 8.82 -4.06 13.97
N TYR A 65 8.98 -5.06 13.12
CA TYR A 65 8.12 -6.25 13.14
C TYR A 65 8.84 -7.52 12.66
N GLU A 66 8.18 -8.66 12.81
CA GLU A 66 8.66 -9.98 12.39
C GLU A 66 7.59 -10.63 11.51
N SER A 67 8.02 -11.27 10.42
CA SER A 67 7.11 -11.75 9.38
C SER A 67 6.18 -12.90 9.84
N LEU A 68 6.48 -13.57 10.95
CA LEU A 68 5.59 -14.62 11.50
C LEU A 68 4.98 -14.26 12.86
N CYS A 69 5.24 -13.06 13.39
CA CYS A 69 4.67 -12.63 14.66
C CYS A 69 3.17 -12.29 14.50
N PRO A 70 2.23 -13.02 15.14
CA PRO A 70 0.80 -12.85 14.89
C PRO A 70 0.27 -11.43 15.14
N ALA A 71 0.76 -10.77 16.19
CA ALA A 71 0.36 -9.39 16.51
C ALA A 71 0.88 -8.37 15.51
N CYS A 72 2.12 -8.56 15.02
CA CYS A 72 2.71 -7.75 13.97
C CYS A 72 1.86 -7.81 12.69
N ARG A 73 1.53 -9.02 12.26
CA ARG A 73 0.70 -9.28 11.07
C ARG A 73 -0.66 -8.63 11.19
N TRP A 74 -1.32 -8.82 12.34
CA TRP A 74 -2.62 -8.20 12.59
C TRP A 74 -2.54 -6.66 12.53
N PHE A 75 -1.54 -6.05 13.17
CA PHE A 75 -1.36 -4.61 13.15
C PHE A 75 -1.08 -4.10 11.73
N LEU A 76 -0.14 -4.71 11.00
CA LEU A 76 0.24 -4.30 9.65
C LEU A 76 -0.97 -4.37 8.71
N VAL A 77 -1.69 -5.49 8.72
CA VAL A 77 -2.79 -5.77 7.79
C VAL A 77 -4.06 -5.01 8.16
N GLN A 78 -4.47 -5.01 9.44
CA GLN A 78 -5.79 -4.51 9.85
C GLN A 78 -5.76 -3.06 10.34
N GLN A 79 -4.60 -2.53 10.72
CA GLN A 79 -4.47 -1.17 11.25
C GLN A 79 -3.68 -0.29 10.29
N LEU A 80 -2.40 -0.60 10.07
CA LEU A 80 -1.49 0.27 9.35
C LEU A 80 -1.84 0.39 7.86
N PHE A 81 -2.08 -0.73 7.18
CA PHE A 81 -2.46 -0.71 5.77
C PHE A 81 -3.80 0.00 5.55
N THR A 82 -4.79 -0.25 6.43
CA THR A 82 -6.07 0.46 6.40
C THR A 82 -5.89 1.97 6.60
N ALA A 83 -5.07 2.39 7.57
CA ALA A 83 -4.78 3.81 7.78
C ALA A 83 -4.12 4.45 6.55
N TRP A 84 -3.15 3.76 5.93
CA TRP A 84 -2.45 4.22 4.73
C TRP A 84 -3.39 4.38 3.52
N LEU A 85 -4.39 3.50 3.36
CA LEU A 85 -5.40 3.63 2.30
C LEU A 85 -6.39 4.76 2.55
N LEU A 86 -6.73 5.02 3.81
CA LEU A 86 -7.84 5.91 4.16
C LEU A 86 -7.41 7.36 4.36
N LEU A 87 -6.20 7.59 4.86
CA LEU A 87 -5.66 8.92 5.11
C LEU A 87 -5.14 9.57 3.82
N PRO A 88 -5.06 10.92 3.76
CA PRO A 88 -4.37 11.61 2.69
C PRO A 88 -2.92 11.13 2.57
N SER A 89 -2.38 11.08 1.36
CA SER A 89 -1.00 10.63 1.09
C SER A 89 0.06 11.42 1.85
N GLU A 90 -0.25 12.64 2.26
CA GLU A 90 0.64 13.56 2.98
C GLU A 90 0.54 13.42 4.50
N ALA A 91 -0.36 12.59 5.02
CA ALA A 91 -0.61 12.49 6.45
C ALA A 91 0.45 11.66 7.19
N LEU A 92 0.98 10.61 6.55
CA LEU A 92 1.91 9.66 7.16
C LEU A 92 3.15 9.47 6.30
N THR A 93 4.31 9.39 6.96
CA THR A 93 5.53 8.84 6.38
C THR A 93 5.87 7.56 7.12
N ILE A 94 5.77 6.42 6.43
CA ILE A 94 5.87 5.09 7.03
C ILE A 94 7.22 4.47 6.69
N THR A 95 7.91 3.95 7.70
CA THR A 95 9.09 3.10 7.56
C THR A 95 8.78 1.71 8.10
N LEU A 96 9.08 0.68 7.31
CA LEU A 96 8.96 -0.72 7.71
C LEU A 96 10.34 -1.27 8.03
N VAL A 97 10.47 -2.05 9.10
CA VAL A 97 11.73 -2.67 9.52
C VAL A 97 11.46 -4.14 9.90
N PRO A 98 11.49 -5.06 8.91
CA PRO A 98 11.32 -6.50 9.15
C PRO A 98 12.59 -7.08 9.79
N TYR A 99 12.58 -7.18 11.11
CA TYR A 99 13.66 -7.73 11.93
C TYR A 99 13.12 -8.16 13.29
N GLY A 100 12.46 -7.21 13.98
CA GLY A 100 11.81 -7.39 15.28
C GLY A 100 12.74 -7.98 16.33
N ASN A 101 12.41 -9.17 16.84
CA ASN A 101 13.16 -9.85 17.88
C ASN A 101 14.22 -10.84 17.34
N ALA A 102 14.57 -10.75 16.06
CA ALA A 102 15.70 -11.51 15.54
C ALA A 102 16.99 -11.15 16.30
N GLU A 103 17.84 -12.14 16.49
CA GLU A 103 19.18 -11.97 17.02
C GLU A 103 20.20 -12.23 15.91
N GLU A 104 21.31 -11.50 15.92
CA GLU A 104 22.39 -11.67 14.96
C GLU A 104 23.71 -12.04 15.62
N ARG A 105 24.50 -12.85 14.92
CA ARG A 105 25.87 -13.18 15.31
C ARG A 105 26.80 -13.11 14.12
N ASN A 106 27.99 -12.56 14.33
CA ASN A 106 29.06 -12.61 13.34
C ASN A 106 29.83 -13.93 13.47
N VAL A 107 29.71 -14.79 12.47
CA VAL A 107 30.42 -16.07 12.38
C VAL A 107 31.38 -16.00 11.21
N SER A 108 32.68 -15.84 11.51
CA SER A 108 33.75 -15.80 10.52
C SER A 108 33.54 -14.74 9.42
N GLY A 109 33.09 -13.55 9.81
CA GLY A 109 32.87 -12.42 8.89
C GLY A 109 31.51 -12.43 8.19
N LYS A 110 30.63 -13.38 8.52
CA LYS A 110 29.26 -13.46 7.98
C LYS A 110 28.24 -13.31 9.10
N TRP A 111 27.25 -12.46 8.88
CA TRP A 111 26.10 -12.35 9.78
C TRP A 111 25.19 -13.57 9.63
N GLN A 112 24.84 -14.18 10.75
CA GLN A 112 23.81 -15.21 10.84
C GLN A 112 22.70 -14.69 11.75
N PHE A 113 21.46 -14.95 11.36
CA PHE A 113 20.27 -14.50 12.07
C PHE A 113 19.53 -15.68 12.69
N GLN A 114 19.01 -15.48 13.89
CA GLN A 114 18.14 -16.40 14.60
C GLN A 114 16.84 -15.67 14.94
N CYS A 115 15.71 -16.22 14.51
CA CYS A 115 14.39 -15.62 14.72
C CYS A 115 13.54 -16.48 15.66
N GLN A 116 12.53 -15.89 16.30
CA GLN A 116 11.74 -16.54 17.35
C GLN A 116 10.84 -17.64 16.78
N HIS A 117 10.31 -17.43 15.58
CA HIS A 117 9.43 -18.37 14.89
C HIS A 117 10.19 -19.26 13.89
N GLY A 118 11.50 -19.41 14.09
CA GLY A 118 12.35 -20.33 13.33
C GLY A 118 12.87 -19.76 11.99
N PRO A 119 13.47 -20.61 11.14
CA PRO A 119 14.15 -20.15 9.93
C PRO A 119 13.20 -19.59 8.85
N GLU A 120 11.92 -19.98 8.86
CA GLU A 120 10.92 -19.44 7.93
C GLU A 120 10.66 -17.95 8.19
N GLU A 121 10.64 -17.50 9.45
CA GLU A 121 10.56 -16.08 9.80
C GLU A 121 11.78 -15.31 9.33
N CYS A 122 12.99 -15.85 9.56
CA CYS A 122 14.20 -15.19 9.06
C CYS A 122 14.19 -15.06 7.53
N LEU A 123 13.70 -16.08 6.82
CA LEU A 123 13.55 -16.02 5.37
C LEU A 123 12.49 -14.99 4.95
N GLY A 124 11.35 -14.92 5.64
CA GLY A 124 10.31 -13.92 5.41
C GLY A 124 10.81 -12.49 5.62
N ASN A 125 11.46 -12.22 6.78
CA ASN A 125 12.10 -10.93 7.06
C ASN A 125 13.10 -10.52 5.95
N MET A 126 13.90 -11.48 5.47
CA MET A 126 14.85 -11.23 4.39
C MET A 126 14.17 -10.97 3.04
N ILE A 127 13.11 -11.72 2.69
CA ILE A 127 12.33 -11.50 1.46
C ILE A 127 11.75 -10.08 1.46
N GLU A 128 11.12 -9.67 2.57
CA GLU A 128 10.51 -8.33 2.67
C GLU A 128 11.57 -7.23 2.61
N THR A 129 12.72 -7.43 3.26
CA THR A 129 13.88 -6.51 3.16
C THR A 129 14.37 -6.39 1.72
N CYS A 130 14.55 -7.51 1.01
CA CYS A 130 14.98 -7.54 -0.38
C CYS A 130 13.96 -6.86 -1.30
N LEU A 131 12.66 -7.13 -1.10
CA LEU A 131 11.59 -6.50 -1.84
C LEU A 131 11.63 -4.97 -1.70
N MET A 132 11.82 -4.46 -0.48
CA MET A 132 11.98 -3.03 -0.23
C MET A 132 13.21 -2.46 -0.96
N HIS A 133 14.34 -3.18 -0.93
CA HIS A 133 15.57 -2.77 -1.61
C HIS A 133 15.41 -2.67 -3.14
N GLU A 134 14.79 -3.68 -3.75
CA GLU A 134 14.61 -3.77 -5.19
C GLU A 134 13.53 -2.83 -5.71
N ALA A 135 12.35 -2.82 -5.07
CA ALA A 135 11.22 -2.02 -5.52
C ALA A 135 11.42 -0.52 -5.24
N LYS A 136 12.10 -0.17 -4.14
CA LYS A 136 12.43 1.19 -3.64
C LYS A 136 11.24 2.08 -3.31
N ASN A 137 10.17 2.04 -4.10
CA ASN A 137 8.97 2.84 -3.94
C ASN A 137 8.02 2.20 -2.91
N PHE A 138 7.72 2.94 -1.84
CA PHE A 138 6.80 2.50 -0.78
C PHE A 138 5.43 2.08 -1.31
N SER A 139 4.85 2.87 -2.23
CA SER A 139 3.55 2.57 -2.84
C SER A 139 3.58 1.32 -3.72
N THR A 140 4.75 0.78 -4.03
CA THR A 140 4.93 -0.49 -4.76
C THR A 140 5.13 -1.66 -3.80
N TYR A 141 6.07 -1.57 -2.85
CA TYR A 141 6.36 -2.72 -1.99
C TYR A 141 5.36 -2.91 -0.87
N PHE A 142 4.75 -1.85 -0.32
CA PHE A 142 3.89 -1.99 0.84
C PHE A 142 2.63 -2.82 0.56
N PRO A 143 1.93 -2.66 -0.59
CA PRO A 143 0.84 -3.57 -0.96
C PRO A 143 1.27 -5.03 -1.12
N VAL A 144 2.50 -5.29 -1.58
CA VAL A 144 3.03 -6.66 -1.71
C VAL A 144 3.33 -7.24 -0.33
N ILE A 145 3.96 -6.47 0.58
CA ILE A 145 4.18 -6.88 1.98
C ILE A 145 2.83 -7.16 2.66
N PHE A 146 1.83 -6.28 2.50
CA PHE A 146 0.48 -6.52 2.98
C PHE A 146 -0.08 -7.86 2.49
N CYS A 147 0.10 -8.19 1.20
CA CYS A 147 -0.37 -9.45 0.63
C CYS A 147 0.34 -10.66 1.24
N LEU A 148 1.67 -10.63 1.34
CA LEU A 148 2.47 -11.69 1.98
C LEU A 148 2.01 -11.91 3.42
N GLU A 149 1.86 -10.81 4.17
CA GLU A 149 1.48 -10.82 5.58
C GLU A 149 0.02 -11.15 5.83
N SER A 150 -0.84 -11.09 4.80
CA SER A 150 -2.24 -11.52 4.87
C SER A 150 -2.43 -13.01 4.58
N GLY A 151 -1.47 -13.65 3.90
CA GLY A 151 -1.64 -15.03 3.43
C GLY A 151 -1.32 -16.10 4.48
N SER A 152 -1.61 -17.36 4.19
CA SER A 152 -1.39 -18.46 5.16
C SER A 152 0.09 -18.76 5.42
N SER A 153 0.99 -18.47 4.48
CA SER A 153 2.45 -18.54 4.67
C SER A 153 3.13 -17.37 3.96
N VAL A 154 3.99 -16.65 4.65
CA VAL A 154 4.75 -15.53 4.05
C VAL A 154 5.68 -16.01 2.93
N THR A 155 6.20 -17.22 3.03
CA THR A 155 7.25 -17.72 2.11
C THR A 155 6.71 -18.57 0.95
N LYS A 156 5.55 -19.23 1.12
CA LYS A 156 5.06 -20.24 0.16
C LYS A 156 3.95 -19.76 -0.76
N ASN A 157 3.35 -18.59 -0.52
CA ASN A 157 2.27 -18.08 -1.38
C ASN A 157 2.73 -17.75 -2.82
N LEU A 158 4.04 -17.72 -3.08
CA LEU A 158 4.63 -17.39 -4.38
C LEU A 158 5.01 -18.63 -5.22
N GLU A 159 4.85 -19.85 -4.69
CA GLU A 159 5.23 -21.11 -5.38
C GLU A 159 4.11 -21.64 -6.34
N ALA A 160 3.28 -20.76 -6.89
CA ALA A 160 2.15 -21.13 -7.75
C ALA A 160 2.55 -21.54 -9.18
#